data_AF-A0A1V0P2N4-F1
#
_entry.id   AF-A0A1V0P2N4-F1
#
_cell.length_a   1.000
_cell.length_b   1.000
_cell.length_c   1.000
_cell.angle_alpha   90.00
_cell.angle_beta   90.00
_cell.angle_gamma   90.00
#
_symmetry.space_group_name_H-M   'P 1'
#
loop_
_entity.id
_entity.type
_entity.pdbx_description
1 polymer ?
#
loop_
_entity_poly.entity_id
_entity_poly.type
_entity_poly.pdbx_seq_one_letter_code
_entity_poly.pdbx_strand_id
1 'polypeptide(L)'
;MGNLIEILIIIAVIAIQTFSGYIGNKYLGSILPIIFLGFVGFFLYKGALGFNFKDIIMPFLGFFVLVMIYEGGKETKKNKIKKRAREDESKRYL
;
A
#
# COMPACT_ATOMS: atom_id res chain seq x y z
N MET A 1 -26.45 -2.04 3.26
CA MET A 1 -25.67 -3.11 2.60
C MET A 1 -24.44 -2.57 1.85
N GLY A 2 -24.55 -1.51 1.02
CA GLY A 2 -23.42 -0.98 0.23
C GLY A 2 -22.20 -0.50 1.03
N ASN A 3 -22.39 0.35 2.04
CA ASN A 3 -21.26 0.97 2.76
C ASN A 3 -20.44 -0.01 3.63
N LEU A 4 -21.06 -1.09 4.12
CA LEU A 4 -20.39 -2.01 5.05
C LEU A 4 -19.40 -2.93 4.32
N ILE A 5 -19.79 -3.41 3.13
CA ILE A 5 -18.93 -4.20 2.26
C ILE A 5 -17.75 -3.37 1.76
N GLU A 6 -17.99 -2.12 1.38
CA GLU A 6 -16.96 -1.20 0.90
C GLU A 6 -15.90 -0.91 1.98
N ILE A 7 -16.33 -0.67 3.22
CA ILE A 7 -15.43 -0.50 4.38
C ILE A 7 -14.61 -1.78 4.63
N LEU A 8 -15.23 -2.96 4.55
CA LEU A 8 -14.52 -4.23 4.74
C LEU A 8 -13.44 -4.45 3.68
N ILE A 9 -13.72 -4.09 2.42
CA ILE A 9 -12.75 -4.18 1.33
C ILE A 9 -11.58 -3.22 1.58
N ILE A 10 -11.83 -1.98 2.00
CA ILE A 10 -10.78 -1.01 2.32
C ILE A 10 -9.88 -1.53 3.45
N ILE A 11 -10.47 -2.06 4.52
CA ILE A 11 -9.72 -2.64 5.65
C ILE A 11 -8.86 -3.82 5.18
N ALA A 12 -9.42 -4.71 4.36
CA ALA A 12 -8.69 -5.85 3.81
C ALA A 12 -7.52 -5.41 2.92
N VAL A 13 -7.72 -4.40 2.08
CA VAL A 13 -6.66 -3.82 1.24
C VAL A 13 -5.53 -3.26 2.10
N ILE A 14 -5.85 -2.45 3.10
CA ILE A 14 -4.85 -1.87 4.02
C ILE A 14 -4.09 -2.99 4.73
N ALA A 15 -4.80 -3.98 5.28
CA ALA A 15 -4.18 -5.10 5.98
C ALA A 15 -3.22 -5.90 5.09
N ILE A 16 -3.64 -6.26 3.87
CA ILE A 16 -2.80 -7.00 2.90
C ILE A 16 -1.58 -6.17 2.51
N GLN A 17 -1.75 -4.88 2.24
CA GLN A 17 -0.67 -3.97 1.84
C GLN A 17 0.36 -3.78 2.97
N THR A 18 -0.11 -3.49 4.19
CA THR A 18 0.75 -3.34 5.36
C THR A 18 1.48 -4.66 5.69
N PHE A 19 0.80 -5.80 5.62
CA PHE A 19 1.41 -7.10 5.91
C PHE A 19 2.44 -7.51 4.84
N SER A 20 2.14 -7.24 3.57
CA SER A 20 3.09 -7.48 2.47
C SER A 20 4.34 -6.59 2.61
N GLY A 21 4.15 -5.33 2.99
CA GLY A 21 5.23 -4.41 3.35
C GLY A 21 6.06 -4.93 4.52
N TYR A 22 5.39 -5.41 5.57
CA TYR A 22 6.05 -5.99 6.75
C TYR A 22 6.83 -7.25 6.40
N ILE A 23 6.34 -8.14 5.55
CA ILE A 23 7.12 -9.31 5.10
C ILE A 23 8.34 -8.83 4.29
N GLY A 24 8.20 -7.73 3.54
CA GLY A 24 9.19 -7.21 2.61
C GLY A 24 9.15 -7.91 1.25
N ASN A 25 8.06 -8.64 0.96
CA ASN A 25 7.88 -9.28 -0.33
C ASN A 25 7.36 -8.24 -1.33
N LYS A 26 8.26 -7.78 -2.20
CA LYS A 26 7.97 -6.78 -3.23
C LYS A 26 6.84 -7.21 -4.17
N TYR A 27 6.76 -8.50 -4.51
CA TYR A 27 5.75 -9.01 -5.44
C TYR A 27 4.34 -8.93 -4.84
N LEU A 28 4.17 -9.32 -3.57
CA LEU A 28 2.88 -9.26 -2.87
C LEU A 28 2.42 -7.81 -2.66
N GLY A 29 3.34 -6.91 -2.31
CA GLY A 29 3.02 -5.48 -2.13
C GLY A 29 2.65 -4.79 -3.43
N SER A 30 3.33 -5.12 -4.53
CA SER A 30 3.12 -4.48 -5.83
C SER A 30 1.93 -5.02 -6.61
N ILE A 31 1.36 -6.18 -6.26
CA ILE A 31 0.27 -6.81 -7.02
C ILE A 31 -0.97 -5.91 -7.10
N LEU A 32 -1.34 -5.28 -5.99
CA LEU A 32 -2.52 -4.42 -5.90
C LEU A 32 -2.34 -3.08 -6.64
N PRO A 33 -1.20 -2.36 -6.49
CA PRO A 33 -0.87 -1.22 -7.35
C PRO A 33 -0.88 -1.55 -8.85
N ILE A 34 -0.39 -2.73 -9.24
CA ILE A 34 -0.37 -3.17 -10.66
C ILE A 34 -1.80 -3.42 -11.16
N ILE A 35 -2.61 -4.15 -10.41
CA ILE A 35 -4.02 -4.38 -10.75
C ILE A 35 -4.78 -3.06 -10.85
N PHE A 36 -4.53 -2.14 -9.91
CA PHE A 36 -5.11 -0.79 -9.92
C PHE A 36 -4.74 -0.02 -11.19
N LEU A 37 -3.47 -0.01 -11.59
CA LEU A 37 -3.04 0.58 -12.86
C LEU A 37 -3.71 -0.07 -14.08
N GLY A 38 -3.89 -1.39 -14.05
CA GLY A 38 -4.63 -2.12 -15.07
C GLY A 38 -6.08 -1.65 -15.20
N PHE A 39 -6.77 -1.45 -14.07
CA PHE A 39 -8.13 -0.90 -14.05
C PHE A 39 -8.17 0.53 -14.59
N VAL A 40 -7.23 1.39 -14.18
CA VAL A 40 -7.14 2.77 -14.70
C VAL A 40 -6.98 2.76 -16.22
N GLY A 41 -6.05 1.95 -16.76
CA GLY A 41 -5.85 1.81 -18.20
C GLY A 41 -7.09 1.27 -18.93
N PHE A 42 -7.79 0.31 -18.35
CA PHE A 42 -9.04 -0.21 -18.90
C PHE A 42 -10.15 0.84 -18.97
N PHE A 43 -10.31 1.65 -17.91
CA PHE A 43 -11.30 2.74 -17.91
C PHE A 43 -10.93 3.87 -18.88
N LEU A 44 -9.63 4.15 -19.04
CA LEU A 44 -9.15 5.08 -20.06
C LEU A 44 -9.48 4.57 -21.47
N TYR A 45 -9.20 3.30 -21.76
CA TYR A 45 -9.49 2.69 -23.07
C TYR A 45 -10.99 2.70 -23.40
N LYS A 46 -11.85 2.50 -22.40
CA LYS A 46 -13.30 2.58 -22.57
C LYS A 46 -13.85 4.00 -22.71
N GLY A 47 -13.02 5.03 -22.62
CA GLY A 47 -13.45 6.43 -22.63
C GLY A 47 -14.30 6.80 -21.40
N ALA A 48 -14.23 6.00 -20.33
CA ALA A 48 -14.99 6.22 -19.10
C ALA A 48 -14.34 7.27 -18.18
N LEU A 49 -13.07 7.59 -18.43
CA LEU A 49 -12.34 8.68 -17.78
C LEU A 49 -12.29 9.87 -18.74
N GLY A 50 -12.84 11.02 -18.32
CA GLY A 50 -12.75 12.25 -19.09
C GLY A 50 -11.40 12.93 -18.92
N PHE A 51 -11.12 13.96 -19.72
CA PHE A 51 -9.96 14.85 -19.55
C PHE A 51 -10.20 15.91 -18.46
N ASN A 52 -10.82 15.50 -17.35
CA ASN A 52 -11.09 16.37 -16.22
C ASN A 52 -10.03 16.17 -15.14
N PHE A 53 -9.75 17.22 -14.37
CA PHE A 53 -8.73 17.21 -13.32
C PHE A 53 -8.89 16.01 -12.36
N LYS A 54 -10.12 15.71 -11.95
CA LYS A 54 -10.44 14.58 -11.07
C LYS A 54 -10.05 13.24 -11.67
N ASP A 55 -10.38 13.00 -12.93
CA ASP A 55 -10.18 11.72 -13.62
C ASP A 55 -8.69 11.46 -13.89
N ILE A 56 -7.89 12.52 -13.96
CA ILE A 56 -6.43 12.43 -14.05
C ILE A 56 -5.82 12.23 -12.66
N ILE A 57 -6.22 13.03 -11.66
CA ILE A 57 -5.58 13.07 -10.34
C ILE A 57 -5.94 11.87 -9.45
N MET A 58 -7.19 11.38 -9.50
CA MET A 58 -7.64 10.26 -8.66
C MET A 58 -6.82 8.97 -8.88
N PRO A 59 -6.52 8.57 -10.13
CA PRO A 59 -5.60 7.47 -10.39
C PRO A 59 -4.23 7.64 -9.72
N PHE A 60 -3.62 8.83 -9.81
CA PHE A 60 -2.33 9.06 -9.16
C PHE A 60 -2.45 8.97 -7.64
N LEU A 61 -3.47 9.62 -7.04
CA LEU A 61 -3.71 9.54 -5.59
C LEU A 61 -3.89 8.10 -5.12
N GLY A 62 -4.75 7.33 -5.78
CA GLY A 62 -4.99 5.93 -5.42
C GLY A 62 -3.72 5.07 -5.50
N PHE A 63 -2.92 5.27 -6.56
CA PHE A 63 -1.64 4.58 -6.71
C PHE A 63 -0.65 4.96 -5.61
N PHE A 64 -0.47 6.25 -5.32
CA PHE A 64 0.45 6.73 -4.29
C PHE A 64 0.05 6.26 -2.89
N VAL A 65 -1.25 6.25 -2.56
CA VAL A 65 -1.75 5.74 -1.28
C VAL A 65 -1.38 4.26 -1.12
N LEU A 66 -1.58 3.43 -2.14
CA LEU A 66 -1.20 2.01 -2.10
C LEU A 66 0.31 1.83 -1.87
N VAL A 67 1.14 2.59 -2.60
CA VAL A 67 2.60 2.54 -2.45
C VAL A 67 3.03 2.98 -1.04
N MET A 68 2.47 4.07 -0.51
CA MET A 68 2.79 4.57 0.83
C MET A 68 2.43 3.57 1.93
N ILE A 69 1.28 2.90 1.83
CA ILE A 69 0.89 1.88 2.83
C ILE A 69 1.88 0.71 2.82
N TYR A 70 2.31 0.27 1.64
CA TYR A 70 3.33 -0.77 1.51
C TYR A 70 4.68 -0.33 2.12
N GLU A 71 5.15 0.89 1.80
CA GLU A 71 6.39 1.43 2.34
C GLU A 71 6.34 1.59 3.86
N GLY A 72 5.22 2.09 4.41
CA GLY A 72 5.00 2.19 5.86
C GLY A 72 5.10 0.83 6.56
N GLY A 73 4.55 -0.23 5.96
CA GLY A 73 4.70 -1.60 6.46
C GLY A 73 6.16 -2.06 6.49
N LYS A 74 6.92 -1.77 5.43
CA LYS A 74 8.34 -2.10 5.31
C LYS A 74 9.20 -1.35 6.32
N GLU A 75 8.93 -0.05 6.50
CA GLU A 75 9.62 0.79 7.46
C GLU A 75 9.36 0.36 8.91
N THR A 76 8.14 -0.09 9.21
CA THR A 76 7.79 -0.65 10.52
C THR A 76 8.67 -1.86 10.89
N LYS A 77 8.89 -2.79 9.95
CA LYS A 77 9.82 -3.91 10.16
C LYS A 77 11.25 -3.42 10.38
N LYS A 78 11.73 -2.49 9.55
CA LYS A 78 13.08 -1.92 9.66
C LYS A 78 13.30 -1.28 11.05
N ASN A 79 12.33 -0.51 11.53
CA ASN A 79 12.39 0.15 12.82
C ASN A 79 12.37 -0.86 13.99
N LYS A 80 11.59 -1.94 13.89
CA LYS A 80 11.62 -3.03 14.88
C LYS A 80 12.99 -3.72 14.95
N ILE A 81 13.60 -4.02 13.80
CA ILE A 81 14.94 -4.63 13.74
C ILE A 81 15.99 -3.67 14.35
N LYS A 82 15.96 -2.40 13.96
CA LYS A 82 16.89 -1.38 14.47
C LYS A 82 16.72 -1.13 15.98
N LYS A 83 15.51 -1.28 16.50
CA LYS A 83 15.25 -1.19 17.95
C LYS A 83 15.86 -2.38 18.70
N ARG A 84 15.65 -3.61 18.22
CA ARG A 84 16.24 -4.82 18.81
C ARG A 84 17.78 -4.78 18.81
N ALA A 85 18.39 -4.39 17.69
CA ALA A 85 19.85 -4.27 17.60
C ALA A 85 20.43 -3.29 18.65
N ARG A 86 19.76 -2.16 18.88
CA ARG A 86 20.16 -1.17 19.90
C ARG A 86 19.98 -1.69 21.34
N GLU A 87 18.90 -2.44 21.59
CA GLU A 87 18.67 -3.08 22.89
C GLU A 87 19.74 -4.14 23.18
N ASP A 88 20.15 -4.93 22.18
CA ASP A 88 21.20 -5.94 22.33
C ASP A 88 22.59 -5.31 22.52
N GLU A 89 22.92 -4.22 21.81
CA GLU A 89 24.14 -3.44 22.06
C GLU A 89 24.16 -2.89 23.49
N SER A 90 23.07 -2.25 23.95
CA SER A 90 23.02 -1.68 25.30
C SER A 90 23.19 -2.72 26.41
N LYS A 91 22.75 -3.97 26.18
CA LYS A 91 22.94 -5.09 27.13
C LYS A 91 24.37 -5.63 27.14
N ARG A 92 25.17 -5.44 26.08
CA ARG A 92 26.57 -5.89 26.05
C ARG A 92 27.53 -4.98 26.83
N TYR A 93 27.09 -3.76 27.16
CA TYR A 93 27.87 -2.79 27.92
C TYR A 93 27.48 -2.70 29.41
N LEU A 94 26.57 -3.57 29.87
CA LEU A 94 26.15 -3.75 31.27
C LEU A 94 26.74 -5.07 31.80
#